data_AF-A0A9D4XSS1-F1
#
_entry.id   AF-A0A9D4XSS1-F1
#
_cell.length_a   1.000
_cell.length_b   1.000
_cell.length_c   1.000
_cell.angle_alpha   90.00
_cell.angle_beta   90.00
_cell.angle_gamma   90.00
#
_symmetry.space_group_name_H-M   'P 1'
#
loop_
_entity.id
_entity.type
_entity.pdbx_description
1 polymer ?
#
loop_
_entity_poly.entity_id
_entity_poly.type
_entity_poly.pdbx_seq_one_letter_code
_entity_poly.pdbx_strand_id
1 'polypeptide(L)'
;MVGVISLITGMAGPSRFGSSSTAEMVTEGIDVSNLNAIITGGESGIGLETTRVLALRNVHVIIAARSMESAEEAKQQITQENKFGRVDIMKLDLCSTKSVKSFVENFIALNILM
;
A
#
# COMPACT_ATOMS: atom_id res chain seq x y z
N MET A 1 1.99 3.98 37.50
CA MET A 1 0.97 2.92 37.58
C MET A 1 0.40 2.73 36.19
N VAL A 2 0.59 1.56 35.58
CA VAL A 2 0.06 1.26 34.23
C VAL A 2 -1.46 1.09 34.38
N GLY A 3 -2.25 2.01 33.81
CA GLY A 3 -3.71 1.97 33.90
C GLY A 3 -4.31 0.87 33.01
N VAL A 4 -5.50 0.38 33.34
CA VAL A 4 -6.23 -0.66 32.58
C VAL A 4 -6.34 -0.30 31.09
N ILE A 5 -6.51 0.98 30.77
CA ILE A 5 -6.54 1.51 29.40
C ILE A 5 -5.25 1.16 28.64
N SER A 6 -4.09 1.30 29.28
CA SER A 6 -2.79 1.02 28.68
C SER A 6 -2.54 -0.46 28.38
N LEU A 7 -3.23 -1.38 29.07
CA LEU A 7 -3.17 -2.83 28.77
C LEU A 7 -3.96 -3.17 27.50
N ILE A 8 -5.00 -2.39 27.20
CA ILE A 8 -5.89 -2.61 26.06
C ILE A 8 -5.36 -1.90 24.82
N THR A 9 -4.87 -0.66 24.95
CA THR A 9 -4.42 0.15 23.81
C THR A 9 -2.95 -0.05 23.45
N GLY A 10 -2.21 -0.79 24.28
CA GLY A 10 -0.76 -0.88 24.21
C GLY A 10 -0.05 0.40 24.65
N MET A 11 1.25 0.28 24.91
CA MET A 11 2.13 1.41 25.23
C MET A 11 2.95 1.78 23.99
N ALA A 12 3.07 3.08 23.72
CA ALA A 12 3.99 3.56 22.70
C ALA A 12 5.44 3.23 23.10
N GLY A 13 6.18 2.60 22.19
CA GLY A 13 7.60 2.28 22.38
C GLY A 13 8.52 3.47 22.10
N PRO A 14 9.84 3.27 22.00
CA PRO A 14 10.81 4.31 21.65
C PRO A 14 10.54 5.00 20.30
N SER A 15 9.84 4.33 19.38
CA SER A 15 9.38 4.88 18.10
C SER A 15 8.21 5.86 18.24
N ARG A 16 7.64 6.02 19.45
CA ARG A 16 6.40 6.76 19.76
C ARG A 16 5.12 6.13 19.20
N PHE A 17 5.22 4.94 18.59
CA PHE A 17 4.08 4.16 18.10
C PHE A 17 3.87 2.90 18.93
N GLY A 18 2.63 2.41 18.97
CA GLY A 18 2.21 1.21 19.70
C GLY A 18 1.16 0.42 18.93
N SER A 19 0.58 -0.60 19.56
CA SER A 19 -0.40 -1.50 18.91
C SER A 19 -1.69 -0.82 18.43
N SER A 20 -2.01 0.36 18.96
CA SER A 20 -3.16 1.18 18.55
C SER A 20 -2.83 2.25 17.51
N SER A 21 -1.55 2.40 17.11
CA SER A 21 -1.17 3.39 16.10
C SER A 21 -1.64 2.94 14.71
N THR A 22 -2.28 3.86 13.98
CA THR A 22 -2.74 3.59 12.61
C THR A 22 -1.62 3.81 11.59
N ALA A 23 -1.75 3.22 10.41
CA ALA A 23 -0.80 3.46 9.32
C ALA A 23 -0.74 4.96 8.92
N GLU A 24 -1.85 5.68 9.02
CA GLU A 24 -1.88 7.14 8.80
C GLU A 24 -1.04 7.91 9.82
N MET A 25 -1.18 7.60 11.11
CA MET A 25 -0.39 8.23 12.19
C MET A 25 1.11 7.97 11.98
N VAL A 26 1.48 6.74 11.60
CA VAL A 26 2.88 6.35 11.41
C VAL A 26 3.51 7.07 10.20
N THR A 27 2.70 7.40 9.19
CA THR A 27 3.18 8.06 7.95
C THR A 27 2.98 9.57 7.93
N GLU A 28 2.45 10.15 9.00
CA GLU A 28 2.19 11.58 9.08
C GLU A 28 3.48 12.40 8.97
N GLY A 29 3.46 13.43 8.10
CA GLY A 29 4.59 14.33 7.89
C GLY A 29 5.76 13.75 7.09
N ILE A 30 5.66 12.51 6.60
CA ILE A 30 6.68 11.90 5.74
C ILE A 30 6.42 12.30 4.28
N ASP A 31 7.39 12.97 3.66
CA ASP A 31 7.35 13.25 2.21
C ASP A 31 7.98 12.10 1.41
N VAL A 32 7.12 11.41 0.67
CA VAL A 32 7.46 10.29 -0.23
C VAL A 32 6.77 10.45 -1.58
N SER A 33 6.35 11.67 -1.92
CA SER A 33 5.56 11.98 -3.12
C SER A 33 6.25 11.61 -4.45
N ASN A 34 7.59 11.51 -4.45
CA ASN A 34 8.39 11.14 -5.63
C ASN A 34 8.70 9.64 -5.73
N LEU A 35 8.11 8.81 -4.87
CA LEU A 35 8.37 7.37 -4.87
C LEU A 35 7.31 6.60 -5.67
N ASN A 36 7.75 5.49 -6.26
CA ASN A 36 6.90 4.47 -6.83
C ASN A 36 6.96 3.22 -5.93
N ALA A 37 5.82 2.59 -5.65
CA ALA A 37 5.74 1.39 -4.82
C ALA A 37 5.00 0.27 -5.55
N ILE A 38 5.61 -0.92 -5.62
CA ILE A 38 4.94 -2.14 -6.07
C ILE A 38 4.51 -2.91 -4.83
N ILE A 39 3.21 -3.18 -4.69
CA ILE A 39 2.66 -3.93 -3.57
C ILE A 39 2.05 -5.23 -4.07
N THR A 40 2.73 -6.33 -3.77
CA THR A 40 2.20 -7.67 -4.04
C THR A 40 1.09 -8.00 -3.05
N GLY A 41 -0.10 -8.39 -3.52
CA GLY A 41 -1.25 -8.58 -2.63
C GLY A 41 -1.85 -7.26 -2.11
N GLY A 42 -1.58 -6.14 -2.80
CA GLY A 42 -2.05 -4.80 -2.43
C GLY A 42 -3.56 -4.59 -2.50
N GLU A 43 -4.32 -5.60 -2.94
CA GLU A 43 -5.76 -5.60 -3.05
C GLU A 43 -6.49 -6.06 -1.77
N SER A 44 -5.78 -6.61 -0.76
CA SER A 44 -6.44 -7.18 0.43
C SER A 44 -5.63 -7.04 1.72
N GLY A 45 -6.32 -7.15 2.86
CA GLY A 45 -5.71 -7.21 4.19
C GLY A 45 -4.72 -6.07 4.46
N ILE A 46 -3.52 -6.42 4.92
CA ILE A 46 -2.44 -5.47 5.22
C ILE A 46 -1.94 -4.77 3.93
N GLY A 47 -1.95 -5.48 2.81
CA GLY A 47 -1.58 -4.93 1.51
C GLY A 47 -2.51 -3.79 1.08
N LEU A 48 -3.82 -3.97 1.26
CA LEU A 48 -4.83 -2.94 0.97
C LEU A 48 -4.59 -1.67 1.79
N GLU A 49 -4.40 -1.80 3.10
CA GLU A 49 -4.15 -0.65 3.97
C GLU A 49 -2.81 0.04 3.62
N THR A 50 -1.80 -0.75 3.23
CA THR A 50 -0.51 -0.21 2.76
C THR A 50 -0.70 0.58 1.47
N THR A 51 -1.43 0.04 0.48
CA THR A 51 -1.76 0.73 -0.78
C THR A 51 -2.50 2.03 -0.50
N ARG A 52 -3.53 1.98 0.36
CA ARG A 52 -4.38 3.13 0.71
C ARG A 52 -3.56 4.26 1.33
N VAL A 53 -2.73 3.95 2.32
CA VAL A 53 -1.94 4.98 3.02
C VAL A 53 -0.79 5.50 2.15
N LEU A 54 -0.11 4.67 1.36
CA LEU A 54 0.92 5.18 0.45
C LEU A 54 0.31 6.08 -0.63
N ALA A 55 -0.85 5.72 -1.18
CA ALA A 55 -1.58 6.58 -2.10
C ALA A 55 -2.00 7.90 -1.43
N LEU A 56 -2.44 7.88 -0.16
CA LEU A 56 -2.70 9.07 0.65
C LEU A 56 -1.46 9.98 0.79
N ARG A 57 -0.25 9.40 0.81
CA ARG A 57 1.02 10.12 0.83
C ARG A 57 1.58 10.44 -0.56
N ASN A 58 0.73 10.43 -1.59
CA ASN A 58 1.05 10.74 -2.99
C ASN A 58 2.09 9.83 -3.65
N VAL A 59 2.35 8.65 -3.08
CA VAL A 59 3.17 7.62 -3.74
C VAL A 59 2.39 7.08 -4.95
N HIS A 60 3.07 6.84 -6.07
CA HIS A 60 2.47 6.09 -7.17
C HIS A 60 2.54 4.59 -6.84
N VAL A 61 1.40 4.00 -6.53
CA VAL A 61 1.30 2.60 -6.12
C VAL A 61 0.85 1.73 -7.29
N ILE A 62 1.54 0.61 -7.50
CA ILE A 62 1.13 -0.47 -8.41
C ILE A 62 0.70 -1.66 -7.55
N ILE A 63 -0.61 -1.95 -7.55
CA ILE A 63 -1.15 -3.17 -6.95
C ILE A 63 -0.81 -4.33 -7.88
N ALA A 64 0.08 -5.20 -7.43
CA ALA A 64 0.47 -6.41 -8.15
C ALA A 64 -0.33 -7.60 -7.60
N ALA A 65 -1.34 -8.04 -8.35
CA ALA A 65 -2.34 -8.98 -7.86
C ALA A 65 -2.57 -10.17 -8.79
N ARG A 66 -3.03 -11.29 -8.21
CA ARG A 66 -3.47 -12.44 -9.00
C ARG A 66 -4.85 -12.23 -9.58
N SER A 67 -5.81 -11.65 -8.86
CA SER A 67 -7.13 -11.36 -9.41
C SER A 67 -7.20 -9.89 -9.80
N MET A 68 -7.48 -9.61 -11.07
CA MET A 68 -7.62 -8.24 -11.56
C MET A 68 -8.95 -7.62 -11.12
N GLU A 69 -9.97 -8.44 -10.90
CA GLU A 69 -11.27 -8.00 -10.40
C GLU A 69 -11.14 -7.41 -8.99
N SER A 70 -10.55 -8.15 -8.04
CA SER A 70 -10.34 -7.64 -6.69
C SER A 70 -9.36 -6.46 -6.63
N ALA A 71 -8.37 -6.43 -7.52
CA ALA A 71 -7.47 -5.27 -7.63
C ALA A 71 -8.18 -4.02 -8.13
N GLU A 72 -9.10 -4.16 -9.08
CA GLU A 72 -9.92 -3.06 -9.60
C GLU A 72 -10.88 -2.54 -8.52
N GLU A 73 -11.53 -3.42 -7.76
CA GLU A 73 -12.36 -3.04 -6.60
C GLU A 73 -11.54 -2.24 -5.56
N ALA A 74 -10.34 -2.73 -5.21
CA ALA A 74 -9.44 -2.04 -4.29
C ALA A 74 -9.01 -0.67 -4.81
N LYS A 75 -8.64 -0.56 -6.10
CA LYS A 75 -8.30 0.71 -6.75
C LYS A 75 -9.48 1.68 -6.71
N GLN A 76 -10.69 1.22 -6.99
CA GLN A 76 -11.90 2.05 -6.95
C GLN A 76 -12.18 2.55 -5.52
N GLN A 77 -12.08 1.67 -4.52
CA GLN A 77 -12.24 2.07 -3.12
C GLN A 77 -11.24 3.17 -2.74
N ILE A 78 -9.95 2.97 -3.04
CA ILE A 78 -8.90 3.92 -2.68
C ILE A 78 -9.06 5.26 -3.42
N THR A 79 -9.37 5.23 -4.72
CA THR A 79 -9.52 6.45 -5.52
C THR A 79 -10.79 7.24 -5.17
N GLN A 80 -11.82 6.60 -4.63
CA GLN A 80 -12.99 7.28 -4.07
C GLN A 80 -12.64 8.06 -2.80
N GLU A 81 -11.82 7.49 -1.93
CA GLU A 81 -11.37 8.14 -0.69
C GLU A 81 -10.31 9.23 -0.95
N ASN A 82 -9.41 9.01 -1.92
CA ASN A 82 -8.37 9.95 -2.32
C ASN A 82 -8.30 10.13 -3.84
N LYS A 83 -8.95 11.18 -4.34
CA LYS A 83 -9.01 11.51 -5.77
C LYS A 83 -7.65 11.84 -6.41
N PHE A 84 -6.63 12.15 -5.60
CA PHE A 84 -5.28 12.46 -6.08
C PHE A 84 -4.34 11.24 -6.00
N GLY A 85 -4.79 10.13 -5.41
CA GLY A 85 -4.02 8.91 -5.28
C GLY A 85 -3.70 8.29 -6.65
N ARG A 86 -2.41 8.12 -6.94
CA ARG A 86 -1.95 7.45 -8.17
C ARG A 86 -1.86 5.95 -7.92
N VAL A 87 -2.90 5.22 -8.31
CA VAL A 87 -2.97 3.76 -8.15
C VAL A 87 -3.20 3.09 -9.49
N ASP A 88 -2.28 2.21 -9.88
CA ASP A 88 -2.42 1.31 -11.01
C ASP A 88 -2.48 -0.14 -10.55
N ILE A 89 -3.03 -1.00 -11.39
CA ILE A 89 -3.14 -2.43 -11.12
C ILE A 89 -2.44 -3.20 -12.22
N MET A 90 -1.76 -4.29 -11.84
CA MET A 90 -1.06 -5.14 -12.78
C MET A 90 -1.11 -6.59 -12.34
N LYS A 91 -1.36 -7.48 -13.30
CA LYS A 91 -1.44 -8.92 -13.06
C LYS A 91 -0.06 -9.45 -12.66
N LEU A 92 0.01 -10.12 -11.51
CA LEU A 92 1.19 -10.83 -11.05
C LEU A 92 0.80 -12.13 -10.35
N ASP A 93 1.30 -13.25 -10.87
CA ASP A 93 1.30 -14.54 -10.17
C ASP A 93 2.74 -14.94 -9.82
N LEU A 94 3.09 -14.82 -8.54
CA LEU A 94 4.42 -15.14 -8.01
C LEU A 94 4.76 -16.63 -8.14
N CYS A 95 3.77 -17.50 -8.32
CA CYS A 95 4.00 -18.93 -8.56
C CYS A 95 4.46 -19.23 -10.00
N SER A 96 4.47 -18.23 -10.88
CA SER A 96 4.80 -18.39 -12.30
C SER A 96 5.91 -17.44 -12.73
N THR A 97 7.10 -17.98 -13.02
CA THR A 97 8.23 -17.18 -13.53
C THR A 97 7.91 -16.49 -14.86
N LYS A 98 7.04 -17.09 -15.68
CA LYS A 98 6.50 -16.44 -16.88
C LYS A 98 5.68 -15.21 -16.52
N SER A 99 4.80 -15.29 -15.52
CA SER A 99 4.04 -14.14 -15.05
C SER A 99 4.94 -13.05 -14.49
N VAL A 100 5.98 -13.41 -13.74
CA VAL A 100 6.95 -12.45 -13.18
C VAL A 100 7.68 -11.71 -14.31
N LYS A 101 8.14 -12.42 -15.35
CA LYS A 101 8.79 -11.79 -16.52
C LYS A 101 7.85 -10.82 -17.25
N SER A 102 6.62 -11.25 -17.54
CA SER A 102 5.62 -10.38 -18.19
C SER A 102 5.26 -9.16 -17.33
N PHE A 103 5.19 -9.32 -16.00
CA PHE A 103 4.99 -8.19 -15.09
C PHE A 103 6.14 -7.18 -15.19
N VAL A 104 7.40 -7.64 -15.18
CA VAL A 104 8.58 -6.77 -15.29
C VAL A 104 8.58 -6.01 -16.63
N GLU A 105 8.30 -6.70 -17.74
CA GLU A 105 8.21 -6.07 -19.06
C GLU A 105 7.14 -4.96 -19.09
N ASN A 106 5.95 -5.26 -18.56
CA ASN A 106 4.85 -4.29 -18.48
C ASN A 106 5.18 -3.11 -17.55
N PHE A 107 5.83 -3.38 -16.41
CA PHE A 107 6.23 -2.35 -15.46
C PHE A 107 7.27 -1.38 -16.05
N ILE A 108 8.29 -1.90 -16.73
CA ILE A 108 9.29 -1.07 -17.42
C ILE A 108 8.62 -0.21 -18.50
N ALA A 109 7.65 -0.76 -19.23
CA ALA A 109 6.91 -0.03 -20.27
C ALA A 109 6.07 1.15 -19.75
N LEU A 110 5.75 1.20 -18.45
CA LEU A 110 5.10 2.37 -17.84
C LEU A 110 6.01 3.60 -17.81
N ASN A 111 7.32 3.43 -17.92
CA ASN A 111 8.32 4.51 -17.98
C ASN A 111 8.21 5.49 -16.79
N ILE A 112 7.88 4.98 -15.61
CA ILE A 112 7.73 5.74 -14.35
C ILE A 112 9.00 5.71 -13.48
N LEU A 113 10.00 4.94 -13.87
CA LEU A 113 11.35 5.01 -13.32
C LEU A 113 12.11 6.11 -14.08
N MET A 114 12.06 7.34 -13.57
CA MET A 114 12.90 8.45 -14.02
C MET A 114 13.79 8.92 -12.88
#